data_AF-A0A971WFJ6-F1
#
_entry.id   AF-A0A971WFJ6-F1
#
_cell.length_a   1.000
_cell.length_b   1.000
_cell.length_c   1.000
_cell.angle_alpha   90.00
_cell.angle_beta   90.00
_cell.angle_gamma   90.00
#
_symmetry.space_group_name_H-M   'P 1'
#
loop_
_entity.id
_entity.type
_entity.pdbx_description
1 polymer ?
#
loop_
_entity_poly.entity_id
_entity_poly.type
_entity_poly.pdbx_seq_one_letter_code
_entity_poly.pdbx_strand_id
1 'polypeptide(L)' 'VIRVKNEYRFFVCRNEGYGVSSYDLQKNDLGIAMCHFELVAEELGLKGEWIKNETEKIPSKWTYIATWVAVE' A
#
# COMPACT_ATOMS: atom_id res chain seq x y z
N VAL A 1 4.27 -2.68 -4.65
CA VAL A 1 4.04 -3.57 -3.48
C VAL A 1 5.23 -4.50 -3.36
N ILE A 2 5.74 -4.72 -2.15
CA ILE A 2 6.83 -5.67 -1.87
C ILE A 2 6.29 -6.69 -0.88
N ARG A 3 6.50 -7.98 -1.15
CA ARG A 3 6.08 -9.06 -0.24
C ARG A 3 7.27 -9.57 0.56
N VAL A 4 7.13 -9.66 1.88
CA VAL A 4 8.09 -10.30 2.80
C VAL A 4 7.31 -11.23 3.71
N LYS A 5 7.50 -12.55 3.58
CA LYS A 5 6.70 -13.57 4.28
C LYS A 5 5.17 -13.37 4.03
N ASN A 6 4.42 -13.08 5.09
CA ASN A 6 2.99 -12.80 5.12
C ASN A 6 2.66 -11.29 5.03
N GLU A 7 3.66 -10.42 4.89
CA GLU A 7 3.49 -8.98 4.79
C GLU A 7 3.53 -8.51 3.34
N TYR A 8 2.54 -7.73 2.92
CA TYR A 8 2.48 -7.05 1.64
C TYR A 8 2.58 -5.55 1.88
N ARG A 9 3.73 -4.96 1.57
CA ARG A 9 4.09 -3.59 1.90
C ARG A 9 3.86 -2.67 0.71
N PHE A 10 3.06 -1.63 0.93
CA PHE A 10 2.66 -0.66 -0.07
C PHE A 10 3.49 0.61 0.09
N PHE A 11 4.04 1.07 -1.03
CA PHE A 11 4.85 2.27 -1.14
C PHE A 11 4.36 3.08 -2.32
N VAL A 12 4.54 4.40 -2.26
CA VAL A 12 4.34 5.30 -3.40
C VAL A 12 5.70 5.88 -3.83
N CYS A 13 6.00 5.80 -5.13
CA CYS A 13 7.09 6.55 -5.75
C CYS A 13 6.49 7.84 -6.33
N ARG A 14 7.02 8.99 -5.92
CA ARG A 14 6.48 10.28 -6.39
C ARG A 14 6.83 10.51 -7.85
N ASN A 15 5.80 10.86 -8.63
CA ASN A 15 5.94 11.20 -10.04
C ASN A 15 5.76 12.72 -10.18
N GLU A 16 6.79 13.40 -10.68
CA GLU A 16 6.71 14.83 -10.95
C GLU A 16 5.57 15.12 -11.94
N GLY A 17 4.75 16.14 -11.65
CA GLY A 17 3.60 16.48 -12.47
C GLY A 17 2.41 15.51 -12.39
N TYR A 18 2.42 14.53 -11.48
CA TYR A 18 1.26 13.66 -11.26
C TYR A 18 0.15 14.40 -10.52
N GLY A 19 -0.90 14.74 -11.27
CA GLY A 19 -2.07 15.44 -10.77
C GLY A 19 -1.96 16.95 -10.88
N VAL A 20 -3.13 17.60 -10.89
CA VAL A 20 -3.29 19.05 -11.04
C VAL A 20 -4.20 19.53 -9.92
N SER A 21 -3.80 19.43 -8.65
CA SER A 21 -4.76 19.73 -7.57
C SER A 21 -4.15 19.88 -6.18
N SER A 22 -4.90 20.59 -5.33
CA SER A 22 -4.78 20.76 -3.87
C SER A 22 -4.78 19.46 -3.04
N TYR A 23 -4.81 18.30 -3.70
CA TYR A 23 -4.96 16.97 -3.08
C TYR A 23 -3.98 15.96 -3.69
N ASP A 24 -3.58 14.98 -2.89
CA ASP A 24 -2.61 13.94 -3.26
C ASP A 24 -3.28 12.82 -4.07
N LEU A 25 -3.36 12.98 -5.41
CA LEU A 25 -4.01 11.99 -6.28
C LEU A 25 -3.33 10.62 -6.25
N GLN A 26 -1.99 10.56 -6.12
CA GLN A 26 -1.31 9.26 -6.02
C GLN A 26 -1.74 8.48 -4.77
N LYS A 27 -2.01 9.16 -3.66
CA LYS A 27 -2.58 8.52 -2.46
C LYS A 27 -4.02 8.07 -2.68
N ASN A 28 -4.82 8.81 -3.45
CA ASN A 28 -6.18 8.41 -3.80
C ASN A 28 -6.17 7.09 -4.60
N ASP A 29 -5.39 7.05 -5.68
CA ASP A 29 -5.25 5.86 -6.52
C ASP A 29 -4.73 4.65 -5.74
N LEU A 30 -3.79 4.89 -4.83
CA LEU A 30 -3.28 3.84 -3.96
C LEU A 30 -4.32 3.35 -2.95
N GLY A 31 -5.17 4.23 -2.42
CA GLY A 31 -6.29 3.85 -1.58
C GLY A 31 -7.29 2.96 -2.33
N ILE A 32 -7.59 3.27 -3.59
CA ILE A 32 -8.39 2.42 -4.47
C ILE A 32 -7.72 1.06 -4.64
N ALA A 33 -6.42 1.04 -4.97
CA ALA A 33 -5.67 -0.20 -5.12
C ALA A 33 -5.63 -1.05 -3.83
N MET A 34 -5.53 -0.42 -2.65
CA MET A 34 -5.59 -1.10 -1.35
C MET A 34 -6.97 -1.74 -1.12
N CYS A 35 -8.06 -1.02 -1.39
CA CYS A 35 -9.43 -1.57 -1.30
C CYS A 35 -9.60 -2.80 -2.21
N HIS A 36 -9.19 -2.69 -3.48
CA HIS A 36 -9.24 -3.83 -4.40
C HIS A 36 -8.37 -5.01 -3.96
N PHE A 37 -7.20 -4.74 -3.36
CA PHE A 37 -6.33 -5.79 -2.85
C PHE A 37 -7.00 -6.59 -1.72
N GLU A 38 -7.61 -5.89 -0.76
CA GLU A 38 -8.32 -6.51 0.36
C GLU A 38 -9.53 -7.33 -0.12
N LEU A 39 -10.37 -6.77 -0.99
CA LEU A 39 -11.53 -7.49 -1.56
C LEU A 39 -11.13 -8.78 -2.30
N VAL A 40 -10.03 -8.74 -3.07
CA VAL A 40 -9.53 -9.93 -3.76
C VAL A 40 -8.90 -10.93 -2.79
N ALA A 41 -8.23 -10.46 -1.73
CA ALA A 41 -7.71 -11.34 -0.69
C ALA A 41 -8.86 -12.10 0.00
N GLU A 42 -9.94 -11.40 0.36
CA GLU A 42 -11.15 -11.99 0.95
C GLU A 42 -11.80 -13.03 0.02
N GLU A 43 -11.98 -12.70 -1.27
CA GLU A 43 -12.54 -13.62 -2.28
C GLU A 43 -11.71 -14.91 -2.41
N LEU A 44 -10.39 -14.82 -2.23
CA LEU A 44 -9.47 -15.96 -2.24
C LEU A 44 -9.40 -16.69 -0.89
N GLY A 45 -10.19 -16.30 0.10
CA GLY A 45 -10.20 -16.88 1.44
C GLY A 45 -8.98 -16.49 2.29
N LEU A 46 -8.21 -15.49 1.89
CA LEU A 46 -7.09 -14.96 2.66
C LEU A 46 -7.61 -13.98 3.71
N LYS A 47 -7.20 -14.17 4.95
CA LYS A 47 -7.48 -13.24 6.04
C LYS A 47 -6.27 -12.32 6.24
N GLY A 48 -6.52 -11.09 6.63
CA GLY A 48 -5.46 -10.15 6.94
C GLY A 48 -5.97 -8.85 7.53
N GLU A 49 -5.04 -7.95 7.83
CA GLU A 49 -5.33 -6.61 8.31
C GLU A 49 -4.35 -5.58 7.76
N TRP A 50 -4.81 -4.35 7.57
CA TRP A 50 -3.96 -3.21 7.26
C TRP A 50 -3.32 -2.65 8.53
N ILE A 51 -1.99 -2.66 8.58
CA ILE A 51 -1.21 -1.97 9.61
C ILE A 51 -0.47 -0.76 9.02
N LYS A 52 -0.27 0.25 9.85
CA LYS A 52 0.66 1.35 9.59
C LYS A 52 1.78 1.30 10.62
N ASN A 53 2.86 0.64 10.27
CA ASN A 53 4.05 0.61 11.11
C ASN A 53 5.29 0.82 10.23
N GLU A 54 5.71 2.07 10.13
CA GLU A 54 6.89 2.46 9.35
C GLU A 54 8.15 2.11 10.15
N THR A 55 8.66 0.89 9.98
CA THR A 55 9.81 0.38 10.74
C THR A 55 11.10 0.27 9.93
N GLU A 56 11.03 0.44 8.60
CA GLU A 56 12.16 0.18 7.71
C GLU A 56 12.73 1.43 7.04
N LYS A 57 14.05 1.42 6.82
CA LYS A 57 14.73 2.42 5.98
C LYS A 57 14.39 2.14 4.52
N ILE A 58 13.65 3.06 3.92
CA ILE A 58 13.14 2.97 2.54
C ILE A 58 14.04 3.84 1.64
N PRO A 59 14.29 3.45 0.36
CA PRO A 59 14.94 4.35 -0.60
C PRO A 59 14.25 5.71 -0.67
N SER A 60 15.02 6.79 -0.83
CA SER A 60 14.54 8.19 -0.70
C SER A 60 13.39 8.59 -1.62
N LYS A 61 13.21 7.89 -2.76
CA LYS A 61 12.14 8.16 -3.72
C LYS A 61 10.80 7.52 -3.35
N TRP A 62 10.78 6.62 -2.37
CA TRP A 62 9.61 5.87 -1.96
C TRP A 62 9.13 6.34 -0.60
N THR A 63 7.81 6.47 -0.47
CA THR A 63 7.16 6.75 0.81
C THR A 63 6.34 5.52 1.20
N TYR A 64 6.48 5.06 2.44
CA TYR A 64 5.64 4.00 2.98
C TYR A 64 4.19 4.46 3.13
N ILE A 65 3.24 3.54 2.91
CA ILE A 65 1.82 3.84 2.97
C ILE A 65 1.12 2.96 4.00
N ALA A 66 1.25 1.64 3.85
CA ALA A 66 0.66 0.65 4.73
C ALA A 66 1.27 -0.73 4.45
N THR A 67 0.95 -1.68 5.32
CA THR A 67 1.25 -3.10 5.11
C THR A 67 -0.02 -3.91 5.34
N TRP A 68 -0.36 -4.79 4.40
CA TRP A 68 -1.34 -5.84 4.66
C TRP A 68 -0.61 -7.04 5.27
N VAL A 69 -1.00 -7.45 6.48
CA VAL A 69 -0.45 -8.63 7.14
C VAL A 69 -1.47 -9.74 7.00
N ALA A 70 -1.13 -10.79 6.25
CA ALA A 70 -1.97 -11.98 6.20
C ALA A 70 -1.88 -12.73 7.54
N VAL A 71 -3.05 -13.07 8.11
CA VAL A 71 -3.17 -13.93 9.29
C VAL A 71 -3.40 -15.36 8.83
N GLU A 72 -2.71 -16.29 9.48
CA GLU A 72 -2.94 -17.74 9.31
C GLU A 72 -4.29 -18.18 9.88
#